data_AF-A0A0V0ZNH8-F1
#
_entry.id   AF-A0A0V0ZNH8-F1
#
_cell.length_a   1.000
_cell.length_b   1.000
_cell.length_c   1.000
_cell.angle_alpha   90.00
_cell.angle_beta   90.00
_cell.angle_gamma   90.00
#
_symmetry.space_group_name_H-M   'P 1'
#
loop_
_entity.id
_entity.type
_entity.pdbx_description
1 polymer ?
#
loop_
_entity_poly.entity_id
_entity_poly.type
_entity_poly.pdbx_seq_one_letter_code
_entity_poly.pdbx_strand_id
1 'polypeptide(L)'
;MMDYLSSLGSNPYFGAGFGLFGLGTLAAALRKGAQLGSMLFYRKCLISMEISSEDKAYSWLLHWINAYAASETQHVSVETVYQQSSGGKVSTRFRFVPGPGDHFIQYKGRWVRLHRDRDKQMVSLQHGSPFETVTLTTVGRNADFFSRMLDEARTMALEQMQSGTVVYQAVGHEWRQFGHPRRKRPLQSVILDEGIQEFLVTDVREFISTSSWYVDRGIPYRRGYLLYGPPGCGKSSFITALASELEYGICMLSLSEQTLTDDRLQHLLNVAPLETIILLEDVDAAFINREEQHPDMRVAYSGLTHVTFSGLLNAVDGVASSEARLLFMTTNYINRLDAALIRPGRVDVKQYVGYCSDYQLKTMFSRFYPNASPVQAVAFQRKVRDHYPTDSISAAQVQGYFLVHKYDAASAIENIDKLLKKQP
;
A
#
# COMPACT_ATOMS: atom_id res chain seq x y z
N MET A 1 65.74 -6.18 -57.20
CA MET A 1 64.41 -6.50 -56.64
C MET A 1 63.27 -6.15 -57.60
N MET A 2 63.34 -5.04 -58.35
CA MET A 2 62.33 -4.71 -59.37
C MET A 2 62.32 -5.65 -60.59
N ASP A 3 63.47 -6.18 -61.02
CA ASP A 3 63.55 -7.10 -62.17
C ASP A 3 63.04 -8.53 -61.91
N TYR A 4 63.03 -8.97 -60.65
CA TYR A 4 62.42 -10.26 -60.28
C TYR A 4 60.89 -10.17 -60.17
N LEU A 5 60.35 -8.99 -59.80
CA LEU A 5 58.91 -8.73 -59.77
C LEU A 5 58.33 -8.58 -61.18
N SER A 6 59.10 -8.02 -62.14
CA SER A 6 58.68 -7.91 -63.55
C SER A 6 58.67 -9.26 -64.27
N SER A 7 59.62 -10.17 -63.97
CA SER A 7 59.65 -11.52 -64.56
C SER A 7 58.60 -12.48 -63.98
N LEU A 8 58.05 -12.18 -62.79
CA LEU A 8 56.93 -12.93 -62.19
C LEU A 8 55.56 -12.50 -62.78
N GLY A 9 55.46 -11.26 -63.27
CA GLY A 9 54.25 -10.73 -63.89
C GLY A 9 53.96 -11.28 -65.30
N SER A 10 54.96 -11.83 -65.99
CA SER A 10 54.83 -12.38 -67.35
C SER A 10 54.42 -13.86 -67.39
N ASN A 11 54.28 -14.52 -66.23
CA ASN A 11 53.88 -15.93 -66.15
C ASN A 11 52.38 -16.06 -65.78
N PRO A 12 51.52 -16.54 -66.70
CA PRO A 12 50.08 -16.61 -66.49
C PRO A 12 49.67 -17.50 -65.29
N TYR A 13 50.51 -18.48 -64.92
CA TYR A 13 50.26 -19.33 -63.75
C TYR A 13 50.56 -18.62 -62.41
N PHE A 14 51.52 -17.69 -62.38
CA PHE A 14 51.81 -16.88 -61.18
C PHE A 14 50.83 -15.71 -61.02
N GLY A 15 50.29 -15.17 -62.11
CA GLY A 15 49.21 -14.17 -62.08
C GLY A 15 47.96 -14.66 -61.34
N ALA A 16 47.62 -15.94 -61.47
CA ALA A 16 46.52 -16.56 -60.72
C ALA A 16 46.78 -16.63 -59.21
N GLY A 17 48.03 -16.90 -58.79
CA GLY A 17 48.44 -16.94 -57.38
C GLY A 17 48.43 -15.56 -56.72
N PHE A 18 48.92 -14.53 -57.42
CA PHE A 18 48.81 -13.13 -56.97
C PHE A 18 47.36 -12.64 -56.93
N GLY A 19 46.53 -13.06 -57.89
CA GLY A 19 45.09 -12.78 -57.87
C GLY A 19 44.37 -13.41 -56.66
N LEU A 20 44.72 -14.65 -56.31
CA LEU A 20 44.14 -15.35 -55.16
C LEU A 20 44.59 -14.72 -53.83
N PHE A 21 45.85 -14.30 -53.73
CA PHE A 21 46.37 -13.53 -52.59
C PHE A 21 45.69 -12.16 -52.48
N GLY A 22 45.51 -11.44 -53.59
CA GLY A 22 44.78 -10.17 -53.65
C GLY A 22 43.33 -10.31 -53.19
N LEU A 23 42.62 -11.33 -53.67
CA LEU A 23 41.24 -11.63 -53.23
C LEU A 23 41.18 -12.05 -51.76
N GLY A 24 42.14 -12.83 -51.28
CA GLY A 24 42.24 -13.25 -49.87
C GLY A 24 42.49 -12.07 -48.93
N THR A 25 43.41 -11.18 -49.28
CA THR A 25 43.70 -9.96 -48.50
C THR A 25 42.52 -9.00 -48.50
N LEU A 26 41.83 -8.83 -49.64
CA LEU A 26 40.61 -8.03 -49.74
C LEU A 26 39.47 -8.62 -48.90
N ALA A 27 39.24 -9.93 -48.98
CA ALA A 27 38.21 -10.61 -48.18
C ALA A 27 38.50 -10.50 -46.67
N ALA A 28 39.77 -10.61 -46.27
CA ALA A 28 40.19 -10.41 -44.88
C ALA A 28 39.99 -8.95 -44.42
N ALA A 29 40.31 -7.98 -45.27
CA ALA A 29 40.08 -6.56 -45.01
C ALA A 29 38.59 -6.23 -44.88
N LEU A 30 37.74 -6.77 -45.77
CA LEU A 30 36.29 -6.62 -45.71
C LEU A 30 35.70 -7.26 -44.44
N ARG A 31 36.17 -8.46 -44.06
CA ARG A 31 35.74 -9.10 -42.81
C ARG A 31 36.11 -8.24 -41.59
N LYS A 32 37.34 -7.71 -41.53
CA LYS A 32 37.74 -6.80 -40.44
C LYS A 32 36.95 -5.49 -40.46
N GLY A 33 36.71 -4.92 -41.64
CA GLY A 33 35.89 -3.72 -41.82
C GLY A 33 34.46 -3.92 -41.34
N ALA A 34 33.85 -5.06 -41.67
CA ALA A 34 32.51 -5.43 -41.21
C ALA A 34 32.45 -5.63 -39.69
N GLN A 35 33.47 -6.25 -39.08
CA GLN A 35 33.59 -6.39 -37.63
C GLN A 35 33.75 -5.03 -36.91
N LEU A 36 34.58 -4.14 -37.46
CA LEU A 36 34.73 -2.78 -36.94
C LEU A 36 33.45 -1.96 -37.09
N GLY A 37 32.80 -2.06 -38.25
CA GLY A 37 31.53 -1.41 -38.54
C GLY A 37 30.42 -1.88 -37.60
N SER A 38 30.31 -3.20 -37.37
CA SER A 38 29.34 -3.74 -36.42
C SER A 38 29.64 -3.27 -35.00
N MET A 39 30.89 -3.34 -34.54
CA MET A 39 31.28 -2.83 -33.22
C MET A 39 30.95 -1.35 -33.03
N LEU A 40 31.20 -0.50 -34.03
CA LEU A 40 30.86 0.92 -33.98
C LEU A 40 29.34 1.13 -33.94
N PHE A 41 28.57 0.34 -34.69
CA PHE A 41 27.11 0.37 -34.65
C PHE A 41 26.58 -0.02 -33.26
N TYR A 42 27.06 -1.12 -32.69
CA TYR A 42 26.71 -1.56 -31.32
C TYR A 42 27.04 -0.47 -30.28
N ARG A 43 28.16 0.24 -30.44
CA ARG A 43 28.59 1.27 -29.49
C ARG A 43 27.90 2.63 -29.65
N LYS A 44 27.48 3.02 -30.86
CA LYS A 44 26.98 4.38 -31.14
C LYS A 44 25.49 4.48 -31.49
N CYS A 45 24.85 3.35 -31.83
CA CYS A 45 23.46 3.32 -32.27
C CYS A 45 22.55 2.52 -31.34
N LEU A 46 23.12 1.72 -30.44
CA LEU A 46 22.37 0.97 -29.45
C LEU A 46 22.64 1.53 -28.06
N ILE A 47 21.64 1.40 -27.21
CA ILE A 47 21.73 1.64 -25.78
C ILE A 47 21.30 0.38 -25.04
N SER A 48 22.02 0.05 -23.98
CA SER A 48 21.77 -1.11 -23.15
C SER A 48 21.60 -0.70 -21.70
N MET A 49 20.64 -1.31 -21.01
CA MET A 49 20.45 -1.20 -19.56
C MET A 49 20.59 -2.58 -18.96
N GLU A 50 21.34 -2.69 -17.87
CA GLU A 50 21.56 -3.93 -17.14
C GLU A 50 21.02 -3.78 -15.72
N ILE A 51 20.26 -4.77 -15.27
CA ILE A 51 19.72 -4.84 -13.90
C ILE A 51 20.04 -6.23 -13.35
N SER A 52 20.73 -6.25 -12.21
CA SER A 52 21.08 -7.47 -11.49
C SER A 52 19.98 -7.88 -10.50
N SER A 53 19.97 -9.15 -10.13
CA SER A 53 19.03 -9.70 -9.15
C SER A 53 19.14 -9.11 -7.73
N GLU A 54 20.19 -8.34 -7.45
CA GLU A 54 20.37 -7.64 -6.16
C GLU A 54 19.62 -6.31 -6.10
N ASP A 55 19.27 -5.73 -7.26
CA ASP A 55 18.50 -4.49 -7.32
C ASP A 55 17.00 -4.76 -7.08
N LYS A 56 16.34 -3.89 -6.31
CA LYS A 56 14.88 -3.96 -6.09
C LYS A 56 14.10 -3.88 -7.39
N ALA A 57 14.57 -3.09 -8.35
CA ALA A 57 13.95 -2.90 -9.65
C ALA A 57 13.92 -4.19 -10.50
N TYR A 58 14.79 -5.17 -10.20
CA TYR A 58 14.78 -6.47 -10.88
C TYR A 58 13.42 -7.17 -10.78
N SER A 59 12.86 -7.21 -9.57
CA SER A 59 11.58 -7.85 -9.31
C SER A 59 10.42 -7.17 -10.06
N TRP A 60 10.44 -5.84 -10.12
CA TRP A 60 9.45 -5.03 -10.83
C TRP A 60 9.56 -5.23 -12.34
N LEU A 61 10.78 -5.19 -12.87
CA LEU A 61 11.04 -5.39 -14.28
C LEU A 61 10.64 -6.80 -14.73
N LEU A 62 10.99 -7.84 -13.96
CA LEU A 62 10.56 -9.20 -14.26
C LEU A 62 9.04 -9.33 -14.27
N HIS A 63 8.37 -8.70 -13.30
CA HIS A 63 6.92 -8.69 -13.25
C HIS A 63 6.31 -8.06 -14.52
N TRP A 64 6.83 -6.91 -14.94
CA TRP A 64 6.44 -6.23 -16.16
C TRP A 64 6.72 -7.06 -17.42
N ILE A 65 7.91 -7.66 -17.53
CA ILE A 65 8.29 -8.56 -18.62
C ILE A 65 7.33 -9.75 -18.68
N ASN A 66 6.97 -10.35 -17.55
CA ASN A 66 6.04 -11.48 -17.53
C ASN A 66 4.64 -11.09 -18.01
N ALA A 67 4.20 -9.87 -17.74
CA ALA A 67 2.92 -9.39 -18.22
C ALA A 67 2.93 -9.02 -19.71
N TYR A 68 4.00 -8.40 -20.18
CA TYR A 68 4.11 -7.91 -21.56
C TYR A 68 4.64 -8.95 -22.55
N ALA A 69 5.61 -9.76 -22.14
CA ALA A 69 6.38 -10.63 -23.02
C ALA A 69 5.91 -12.10 -22.99
N ALA A 70 5.13 -12.53 -22.00
CA ALA A 70 4.76 -13.94 -21.87
C ALA A 70 3.98 -14.51 -23.08
N SER A 71 3.29 -13.66 -23.85
CA SER A 71 2.62 -14.06 -25.10
C SER A 71 3.54 -14.08 -26.34
N GLU A 72 4.69 -13.40 -26.28
CA GLU A 72 5.59 -13.22 -27.44
C GLU A 72 6.88 -14.04 -27.33
N THR A 73 7.24 -14.52 -26.13
CA THR A 73 8.49 -15.26 -25.91
C THR A 73 8.36 -16.75 -26.20
N GLN A 74 9.32 -17.29 -26.96
CA GLN A 74 9.36 -18.71 -27.35
C GLN A 74 10.00 -19.60 -26.26
N HIS A 75 10.93 -19.05 -25.46
CA HIS A 75 11.58 -19.77 -24.37
C HIS A 75 10.95 -19.40 -23.04
N VAL A 76 10.24 -20.33 -22.42
CA VAL A 76 9.58 -20.12 -21.13
C VAL A 76 10.17 -21.02 -20.05
N SER A 77 10.29 -20.47 -18.86
CA SER A 77 10.55 -21.18 -17.61
C SER A 77 9.28 -21.19 -16.78
N VAL A 78 9.15 -22.18 -15.89
CA VAL A 78 7.99 -22.31 -15.00
C VAL A 78 8.36 -21.85 -13.61
N GLU A 79 7.64 -20.86 -13.12
CA GLU A 79 7.66 -20.45 -11.72
C GLU A 79 6.46 -21.06 -11.01
N THR A 80 6.72 -21.92 -10.02
CA THR A 80 5.66 -22.56 -9.23
C THR A 80 5.45 -21.79 -7.93
N VAL A 81 4.32 -21.11 -7.81
CA VAL A 81 3.88 -20.52 -6.54
C VAL A 81 3.13 -21.60 -5.76
N TYR A 82 3.83 -22.23 -4.81
CA TYR A 82 3.26 -23.20 -3.88
C TYR A 82 2.92 -22.50 -2.56
N GLN A 83 1.63 -22.43 -2.23
CA GLN A 83 1.15 -21.91 -0.95
C GLN A 83 0.40 -23.00 -0.21
N GLN A 84 0.96 -23.45 0.91
CA GLN A 84 0.28 -24.35 1.83
C GLN A 84 -0.23 -23.54 3.02
N SER A 85 -1.55 -23.50 3.19
CA SER A 85 -2.16 -22.92 4.38
C SER A 85 -1.86 -23.80 5.59
N SER A 86 -1.75 -23.19 6.77
CA SER A 86 -1.62 -23.90 8.06
C SER A 86 -2.75 -24.92 8.30
N GLY A 87 -3.90 -24.75 7.65
CA GLY A 87 -5.00 -25.72 7.64
C GLY A 87 -4.83 -26.90 6.66
N GLY A 88 -3.65 -27.07 6.06
CA GLY A 88 -3.34 -28.17 5.12
C GLY A 88 -3.81 -27.96 3.68
N LYS A 89 -4.56 -26.88 3.38
CA LYS A 89 -4.96 -26.56 2.00
C LYS A 89 -3.75 -26.13 1.18
N VAL A 90 -3.47 -26.87 0.12
CA VAL A 90 -2.44 -26.54 -0.87
C VAL A 90 -3.09 -25.76 -2.02
N SER A 91 -2.53 -24.60 -2.35
CA SER A 91 -2.82 -23.84 -3.55
C SER A 91 -1.54 -23.73 -4.37
N THR A 92 -1.57 -24.31 -5.56
CA THR A 92 -0.48 -24.20 -6.54
C THR A 92 -0.94 -23.33 -7.69
N ARG A 93 -0.08 -22.40 -8.11
CA ARG A 93 -0.23 -21.67 -9.37
C ARG A 93 1.08 -21.74 -10.14
N PHE A 94 0.99 -22.18 -11.39
CA PHE A 94 2.10 -22.15 -12.32
C PHE A 94 2.06 -20.86 -13.11
N ARG A 95 3.19 -20.17 -13.21
CA ARG A 95 3.37 -19.00 -14.08
C ARG A 95 4.47 -19.32 -15.07
N PHE A 96 4.25 -18.97 -16.33
CA PHE A 96 5.28 -19.02 -17.35
C PHE A 96 5.98 -17.67 -17.41
N VAL A 97 7.30 -17.70 -17.30
CA VAL A 97 8.18 -16.51 -17.31
C VAL A 97 9.22 -16.70 -18.41
N PRO A 98 9.72 -15.65 -19.09
CA PRO A 98 10.74 -15.85 -20.11
C PRO A 98 11.99 -16.52 -19.51
N GLY A 99 12.44 -17.61 -20.11
CA GLY A 99 13.61 -18.37 -19.62
C GLY A 99 14.93 -17.61 -19.83
N PRO A 100 16.06 -18.13 -19.33
CA PRO A 100 17.39 -17.60 -19.66
C PRO A 100 17.64 -17.61 -21.18
N GLY A 101 18.35 -16.61 -21.69
CA GLY A 101 18.67 -16.44 -23.10
C GLY A 101 18.16 -15.13 -23.71
N ASP A 102 18.14 -15.09 -25.05
CA ASP A 102 17.75 -13.93 -25.84
C ASP A 102 16.27 -13.96 -26.25
N HIS A 103 15.61 -12.84 -26.06
CA HIS A 103 14.22 -12.59 -26.43
C HIS A 103 14.11 -11.25 -27.13
N PHE A 104 13.10 -11.08 -27.97
CA PHE A 104 12.79 -9.80 -28.63
C PHE A 104 11.36 -9.43 -28.32
N ILE A 105 11.16 -8.23 -27.81
CA ILE A 105 9.85 -7.69 -27.46
C ILE A 105 9.65 -6.34 -28.15
N GLN A 106 8.40 -6.01 -28.46
CA GLN A 106 8.05 -4.69 -28.98
C GLN A 106 7.47 -3.82 -27.88
N TYR A 107 8.11 -2.68 -27.57
CA TYR A 107 7.62 -1.72 -26.57
C TYR A 107 7.55 -0.32 -27.17
N LYS A 108 6.36 0.29 -27.13
CA LYS A 108 6.07 1.65 -27.67
C LYS A 108 6.63 1.84 -29.09
N GLY A 109 6.44 0.84 -29.95
CA GLY A 109 6.88 0.85 -31.34
C GLY A 109 8.38 0.60 -31.58
N ARG A 110 9.16 0.25 -30.55
CA ARG A 110 10.58 -0.09 -30.67
C ARG A 110 10.84 -1.54 -30.31
N TRP A 111 11.72 -2.20 -31.07
CA TRP A 111 12.24 -3.51 -30.71
C TRP A 111 13.26 -3.38 -29.59
N VAL A 112 13.08 -4.21 -28.56
CA VAL A 112 13.97 -4.32 -27.43
C VAL A 112 14.43 -5.77 -27.36
N ARG A 113 15.75 -5.98 -27.44
CA ARG A 113 16.37 -7.26 -27.14
C ARG A 113 16.45 -7.40 -25.63
N LEU A 114 15.80 -8.42 -25.10
CA LEU A 114 15.86 -8.84 -23.71
C LEU A 114 16.82 -10.04 -23.62
N HIS A 115 17.92 -9.88 -22.92
CA HIS A 115 18.84 -10.96 -22.61
C HIS A 115 18.78 -11.26 -21.12
N ARG A 116 18.54 -12.53 -20.76
CA ARG A 116 18.57 -13.01 -19.38
C ARG A 116 19.76 -13.94 -19.20
N ASP A 117 20.69 -13.57 -18.36
CA ASP A 117 21.82 -14.42 -17.99
C ASP A 117 21.69 -14.89 -16.54
N ARG A 118 22.15 -16.11 -16.28
CA ARG A 118 22.14 -16.75 -14.97
C ARG A 118 23.52 -17.34 -14.73
N ASP A 119 24.27 -16.71 -13.84
CA ASP A 119 25.59 -17.17 -13.47
C ASP A 119 25.45 -18.49 -12.68
N LYS A 120 26.24 -19.49 -13.08
CA LYS A 120 26.25 -20.83 -12.48
C LYS A 120 27.22 -20.92 -11.29
N GLN A 121 28.14 -19.97 -11.14
CA GLN A 121 29.21 -20.00 -10.14
C GLN A 121 28.93 -19.08 -8.96
N MET A 122 28.20 -17.98 -9.17
CA MET A 122 27.87 -17.03 -8.11
C MET A 122 26.45 -17.26 -7.58
N VAL A 123 26.34 -17.46 -6.27
CA VAL A 123 25.07 -17.57 -5.55
C VAL A 123 24.92 -16.34 -4.66
N SER A 124 23.77 -15.68 -4.73
CA SER A 124 23.47 -14.57 -3.83
C SER A 124 23.42 -15.07 -2.39
N LEU A 125 24.25 -14.47 -1.53
CA LEU A 125 24.35 -14.79 -0.10
C LEU A 125 23.03 -14.59 0.66
N GLN A 126 22.12 -13.75 0.15
CA GLN A 126 20.86 -13.40 0.81
C GLN A 126 19.71 -14.37 0.48
N HIS A 127 19.63 -14.87 -0.75
CA HIS A 127 18.46 -15.61 -1.23
C HIS A 127 18.77 -17.07 -1.61
N GLY A 128 20.05 -17.46 -1.62
CA GLY A 128 20.46 -18.81 -2.06
C GLY A 128 20.15 -19.11 -3.53
N SER A 129 19.66 -18.11 -4.28
CA SER A 129 19.43 -18.18 -5.71
C SER A 129 20.71 -17.80 -6.46
N PRO A 130 20.99 -18.43 -7.60
CA PRO A 130 22.08 -18.00 -8.46
C PRO A 130 21.88 -16.55 -8.91
N PHE A 131 22.99 -15.85 -9.10
CA PHE A 131 23.01 -14.47 -9.56
C PHE A 131 22.42 -14.38 -10.97
N GLU A 132 21.38 -13.57 -11.15
CA GLU A 132 20.72 -13.37 -12.44
C GLU A 132 20.85 -11.93 -12.89
N THR A 133 21.00 -11.73 -14.20
CA THR A 133 21.12 -10.40 -14.81
C THR A 133 20.18 -10.30 -16.00
N VAL A 134 19.48 -9.17 -16.09
CA VAL A 134 18.62 -8.83 -17.23
C VAL A 134 19.24 -7.65 -17.97
N THR A 135 19.59 -7.85 -19.25
CA THR A 135 20.10 -6.80 -20.14
C THR A 135 19.06 -6.48 -21.20
N LEU A 136 18.58 -5.24 -21.22
CA LEU A 136 17.69 -4.73 -22.25
C LEU A 136 18.48 -3.86 -23.23
N THR A 137 18.41 -4.15 -24.52
CA THR A 137 19.10 -3.40 -25.57
C THR A 137 18.13 -2.92 -26.64
N THR A 138 18.16 -1.64 -26.97
CA THR A 138 17.32 -1.07 -28.04
C THR A 138 18.10 -0.09 -28.92
N VAL A 139 17.55 0.20 -30.09
CA VAL A 139 18.10 1.21 -31.01
C VAL A 139 17.76 2.59 -30.47
N GLY A 140 18.79 3.42 -30.28
CA GLY A 140 18.63 4.77 -29.79
C GLY A 140 19.84 5.25 -28.98
N ARG A 141 19.77 6.50 -28.54
CA ARG A 141 20.79 7.15 -27.70
C ARG A 141 20.23 7.71 -26.40
N ASN A 142 18.92 7.64 -26.20
CA ASN A 142 18.26 8.25 -25.05
C ASN A 142 17.89 7.17 -24.01
N ALA A 143 18.44 7.30 -22.81
CA ALA A 143 18.16 6.45 -21.66
C ALA A 143 16.74 6.64 -21.09
N ASP A 144 16.08 7.80 -21.35
CA ASP A 144 14.72 8.09 -20.91
C ASP A 144 13.71 7.02 -21.35
N PHE A 145 14.01 6.32 -22.45
CA PHE A 145 13.19 5.19 -22.90
C PHE A 145 13.11 4.08 -21.85
N PHE A 146 14.25 3.74 -21.22
CA PHE A 146 14.29 2.75 -20.16
C PHE A 146 13.75 3.29 -18.84
N SER A 147 13.98 4.56 -18.50
CA SER A 147 13.39 5.17 -17.30
C SER A 147 11.87 5.10 -17.32
N ARG A 148 11.23 5.41 -18.45
CA ARG A 148 9.77 5.26 -18.60
C ARG A 148 9.29 3.82 -18.50
N MET A 149 10.08 2.87 -18.98
CA MET A 149 9.78 1.44 -18.85
C MET A 149 9.88 0.99 -17.39
N LEU A 150 10.90 1.44 -16.66
CA LEU A 150 11.06 1.15 -15.23
C LEU A 150 9.99 1.82 -14.38
N ASP A 151 9.58 3.06 -14.70
CA ASP A 151 8.47 3.72 -14.03
C ASP A 151 7.16 2.94 -14.21
N GLU A 152 6.90 2.45 -15.44
CA GLU A 152 5.73 1.62 -15.72
C GLU A 152 5.80 0.28 -14.98
N ALA A 153 6.96 -0.38 -14.99
CA ALA A 153 7.20 -1.61 -14.26
C ALA A 153 7.02 -1.43 -12.75
N ARG A 154 7.51 -0.31 -12.19
CA ARG A 154 7.31 0.08 -10.80
C ARG A 154 5.83 0.27 -10.51
N THR A 155 5.10 1.04 -11.31
CA THR A 155 3.66 1.27 -11.09
C THR A 155 2.89 -0.05 -11.13
N MET A 156 3.15 -0.90 -12.12
CA MET A 156 2.52 -2.22 -12.23
C MET A 156 2.82 -3.12 -11.02
N ALA A 157 4.08 -3.14 -10.58
CA ALA A 157 4.47 -3.89 -9.41
C ALA A 157 3.80 -3.34 -8.14
N LEU A 158 3.76 -2.02 -7.95
CA LEU A 158 3.10 -1.38 -6.80
C LEU A 158 1.59 -1.63 -6.78
N GLU A 159 0.92 -1.67 -7.94
CA GLU A 159 -0.50 -2.03 -8.04
C GLU A 159 -0.78 -3.46 -7.57
N GLN A 160 0.08 -4.42 -7.91
CA GLN A 160 -0.03 -5.80 -7.42
C GLN A 160 0.45 -5.98 -5.98
N MET A 161 1.46 -5.20 -5.60
CA MET A 161 2.02 -5.15 -4.26
C MET A 161 1.23 -4.25 -3.32
N GLN A 162 0.02 -3.78 -3.68
CA GLN A 162 -0.85 -3.05 -2.76
C GLN A 162 -1.10 -3.91 -1.53
N SER A 163 -0.18 -3.76 -0.58
CA SER A 163 -0.17 -4.43 0.69
C SER A 163 -1.39 -3.90 1.41
N GLY A 164 -2.14 -4.83 1.99
CA GLY A 164 -3.21 -4.44 2.87
C GLY A 164 -2.72 -3.44 3.93
N THR A 165 -3.65 -2.73 4.54
CA THR A 165 -3.37 -1.88 5.69
C THR A 165 -2.78 -2.74 6.80
N VAL A 166 -1.54 -2.43 7.19
CA VAL A 166 -0.85 -3.14 8.27
C VAL A 166 -1.38 -2.62 9.60
N VAL A 167 -1.76 -3.53 10.49
CA VAL A 167 -2.20 -3.20 11.84
C VAL A 167 -1.11 -3.61 12.80
N TYR A 168 -0.72 -2.71 13.69
CA TYR A 168 0.22 -2.94 14.78
C TYR A 168 -0.53 -2.97 16.10
N GLN A 169 -0.10 -3.86 16.99
CA GLN A 169 -0.53 -3.91 18.39
C GLN A 169 0.68 -3.79 19.30
N ALA A 170 0.47 -3.19 20.47
CA ALA A 170 1.49 -3.11 21.50
C ALA A 170 1.67 -4.50 22.16
N VAL A 171 2.89 -5.04 22.11
CA VAL A 171 3.25 -6.26 22.82
C VAL A 171 4.44 -5.93 23.71
N GLY A 172 4.20 -5.80 25.01
CA GLY A 172 5.18 -5.21 25.91
C GLY A 172 5.50 -3.77 25.47
N HIS A 173 6.78 -3.45 25.36
CA HIS A 173 7.25 -2.10 25.00
C HIS A 173 7.39 -1.88 23.48
N GLU A 174 7.01 -2.83 22.64
CA GLU A 174 7.22 -2.76 21.18
C GLU A 174 5.91 -2.80 20.39
N TRP A 175 5.93 -2.18 19.21
CA TRP A 175 4.90 -2.38 18.20
C TRP A 175 5.20 -3.63 17.39
N ARG A 176 4.25 -4.57 17.37
CA ARG A 176 4.33 -5.76 16.54
C ARG A 176 3.18 -5.80 15.57
N GLN A 177 3.48 -6.23 14.34
CA GLN A 177 2.45 -6.43 13.35
C GLN A 177 1.47 -7.51 13.84
N PHE A 178 0.19 -7.16 13.86
CA PHE A 178 -0.89 -8.03 14.25
C PHE A 178 -1.53 -8.67 13.02
N GLY A 179 -1.23 -9.96 12.83
CA GLY A 179 -1.77 -10.75 11.73
C GLY A 179 -1.27 -10.32 10.35
N HIS A 180 -1.96 -10.79 9.31
CA HIS A 180 -1.65 -10.43 7.93
C HIS A 180 -2.21 -9.04 7.58
N PRO A 181 -1.57 -8.31 6.66
CA PRO A 181 -2.08 -7.02 6.19
C PRO A 181 -3.54 -7.13 5.72
N ARG A 182 -4.41 -6.24 6.21
CA ARG A 182 -5.85 -6.31 5.94
C ARG A 182 -6.16 -5.66 4.60
N ARG A 183 -7.07 -6.24 3.80
CA ARG A 183 -7.47 -5.62 2.52
C ARG A 183 -7.86 -4.15 2.73
N LYS A 184 -7.33 -3.27 1.86
CA LYS A 184 -7.62 -1.83 1.91
C LYS A 184 -9.14 -1.64 1.90
N ARG A 185 -9.64 -0.89 2.88
CA ARG A 185 -11.06 -0.55 2.96
C ARG A 185 -11.26 0.77 2.20
N PRO A 186 -12.01 0.78 1.08
CA PRO A 186 -12.21 2.02 0.33
C PRO A 186 -12.95 3.04 1.20
N LEU A 187 -12.52 4.30 1.17
CA LEU A 187 -13.08 5.37 1.98
C LEU A 187 -14.61 5.46 1.85
N GLN A 188 -15.09 5.36 0.62
CA GLN A 188 -16.53 5.41 0.27
C GLN A 188 -17.37 4.29 0.93
N SER A 189 -16.75 3.22 1.46
CA SER A 189 -17.46 2.15 2.17
C SER A 189 -17.96 2.56 3.55
N VAL A 190 -17.45 3.66 4.10
CA VAL A 190 -17.91 4.25 5.35
C VAL A 190 -18.68 5.51 5.00
N ILE A 191 -19.96 5.53 5.32
CA ILE A 191 -20.85 6.62 4.94
C ILE A 191 -21.09 7.45 6.20
N LEU A 192 -20.37 8.56 6.31
CA LEU A 192 -20.59 9.59 7.32
C LEU A 192 -21.60 10.63 6.82
N ASP A 193 -21.96 11.58 7.68
CA ASP A 193 -22.83 12.69 7.29
C ASP A 193 -22.15 13.59 6.25
N GLU A 194 -22.96 14.39 5.55
CA GLU A 194 -22.53 15.20 4.43
C GLU A 194 -21.40 16.18 4.83
N GLY A 195 -20.30 16.17 4.09
CA GLY A 195 -19.15 17.06 4.29
C GLY A 195 -18.17 16.65 5.39
N ILE A 196 -18.53 15.73 6.30
CA ILE A 196 -17.64 15.31 7.40
C ILE A 196 -16.42 14.57 6.86
N GLN A 197 -16.64 13.64 5.93
CA GLN A 197 -15.58 12.85 5.33
C GLN A 197 -14.60 13.74 4.56
N GLU A 198 -15.12 14.65 3.73
CA GLU A 198 -14.34 15.56 2.90
C GLU A 198 -13.49 16.49 3.76
N PHE A 199 -14.08 17.04 4.84
CA PHE A 199 -13.39 17.89 5.79
C PHE A 199 -12.20 17.15 6.45
N LEU A 200 -12.44 15.97 7.03
CA LEU A 200 -11.41 15.21 7.74
C LEU A 200 -10.27 14.79 6.81
N VAL A 201 -10.58 14.33 5.59
CA VAL A 201 -9.56 13.93 4.62
C VAL A 201 -8.72 15.12 4.16
N THR A 202 -9.36 16.26 3.91
CA THR A 202 -8.68 17.48 3.50
C THR A 202 -7.74 17.97 4.58
N ASP A 203 -8.21 18.01 5.83
CA ASP A 203 -7.41 18.45 6.99
C ASP A 203 -6.18 17.56 7.21
N VAL A 204 -6.35 16.23 7.11
CA VAL A 204 -5.23 15.28 7.26
C VAL A 204 -4.22 15.43 6.12
N ARG A 205 -4.68 15.57 4.87
CA ARG A 205 -3.79 15.77 3.71
C ARG A 205 -3.02 17.09 3.81
N GLU A 206 -3.70 18.16 4.23
CA GLU A 206 -3.06 19.46 4.47
C GLU A 206 -1.96 19.33 5.52
N PHE A 207 -2.25 18.69 6.67
CA PHE A 207 -1.25 18.45 7.70
C PHE A 207 -0.03 17.70 7.17
N ILE A 208 -0.23 16.58 6.46
CA ILE A 208 0.85 15.78 5.88
C ILE A 208 1.74 16.63 4.94
N SER A 209 1.13 17.51 4.16
CA SER A 209 1.84 18.36 3.18
C SER A 209 2.57 19.57 3.79
N THR A 210 2.26 19.94 5.03
CA THR A 210 2.70 21.21 5.64
C THR A 210 3.79 21.06 6.71
N SER A 211 4.51 19.93 6.72
CA SER A 211 5.59 19.66 7.69
C SER A 211 6.60 20.81 7.85
N SER A 212 7.09 21.39 6.74
CA SER A 212 8.05 22.51 6.79
C SER A 212 7.49 23.73 7.51
N TRP A 213 6.21 24.03 7.34
CA TRP A 213 5.56 25.18 7.97
C TRP A 213 5.60 25.11 9.50
N TYR A 214 5.44 23.89 10.06
CA TYR A 214 5.52 23.61 11.50
C TYR A 214 6.95 23.78 12.02
N VAL A 215 7.91 23.15 11.33
CA VAL A 215 9.34 23.19 11.68
C VAL A 215 9.87 24.63 11.66
N ASP A 216 9.56 25.39 10.61
CA ASP A 216 10.00 26.79 10.46
C ASP A 216 9.52 27.71 11.59
N ARG A 217 8.42 27.34 12.26
CA ARG A 217 7.81 28.10 13.36
C ARG A 217 8.15 27.53 14.74
N GLY A 218 8.92 26.44 14.81
CA GLY A 218 9.22 25.74 16.07
C GLY A 218 7.98 25.16 16.74
N ILE A 219 6.93 24.87 15.99
CA ILE A 219 5.70 24.24 16.50
C ILE A 219 5.86 22.73 16.33
N PRO A 220 5.64 21.91 17.39
CA PRO A 220 5.70 20.45 17.27
C PRO A 220 4.82 19.94 16.13
N TYR A 221 5.40 19.17 15.21
CA TYR A 221 4.69 18.64 14.04
C TYR A 221 3.85 17.42 14.42
N ARG A 222 2.68 17.68 15.01
CA ARG A 222 1.71 16.68 15.48
C ARG A 222 0.30 17.19 15.28
N ARG A 223 -0.63 16.26 15.08
CA ARG A 223 -2.06 16.61 14.96
C ARG A 223 -2.94 15.56 15.63
N GLY A 224 -3.85 16.02 16.47
CA GLY A 224 -4.78 15.20 17.23
C GLY A 224 -6.22 15.33 16.75
N TYR A 225 -6.89 14.20 16.56
CA TYR A 225 -8.28 14.11 16.14
C TYR A 225 -9.09 13.36 17.20
N LEU A 226 -10.27 13.88 17.54
CA LEU A 226 -11.23 13.23 18.41
C LEU A 226 -12.54 13.00 17.65
N LEU A 227 -12.86 11.73 17.39
CA LEU A 227 -14.16 11.33 16.87
C LEU A 227 -15.05 10.89 18.04
N TYR A 228 -16.19 11.55 18.21
CA TYR A 228 -17.10 11.26 19.32
C TYR A 228 -18.55 11.09 18.87
N GLY A 229 -19.30 10.26 19.60
CA GLY A 229 -20.72 10.02 19.32
C GLY A 229 -21.14 8.60 19.70
N PRO A 230 -22.40 8.21 19.47
CA PRO A 230 -22.93 6.92 19.90
C PRO A 230 -22.14 5.71 19.34
N PRO A 231 -22.17 4.56 20.02
CA PRO A 231 -21.56 3.33 19.52
C PRO A 231 -22.21 2.90 18.21
N GLY A 232 -21.45 2.25 17.32
CA GLY A 232 -21.98 1.72 16.05
C GLY A 232 -22.19 2.76 14.92
N CYS A 233 -21.74 4.01 15.10
CA CYS A 233 -21.88 5.05 14.07
C CYS A 233 -20.71 5.15 13.08
N GLY A 234 -19.71 4.26 13.18
CA GLY A 234 -18.65 4.14 12.18
C GLY A 234 -17.33 4.86 12.48
N LYS A 235 -17.10 5.38 13.70
CA LYS A 235 -15.85 6.05 14.12
C LYS A 235 -14.57 5.28 13.78
N SER A 236 -14.38 4.08 14.34
CA SER A 236 -13.20 3.25 14.06
C SER A 236 -13.16 2.74 12.61
N SER A 237 -14.33 2.52 12.01
CA SER A 237 -14.45 2.11 10.61
C SER A 237 -13.91 3.19 9.66
N PHE A 238 -14.23 4.47 9.93
CA PHE A 238 -13.73 5.61 9.18
C PHE A 238 -12.22 5.71 9.28
N ILE A 239 -11.66 5.63 10.49
CA ILE A 239 -10.20 5.72 10.71
C ILE A 239 -9.48 4.60 9.96
N THR A 240 -10.03 3.39 9.95
CA THR A 240 -9.48 2.26 9.19
C THR A 240 -9.48 2.53 7.68
N ALA A 241 -10.56 3.13 7.16
CA ALA A 241 -10.67 3.47 5.74
C ALA A 241 -9.76 4.65 5.37
N LEU A 242 -9.64 5.65 6.24
CA LEU A 242 -8.73 6.78 6.10
C LEU A 242 -7.26 6.33 6.05
N ALA A 243 -6.83 5.44 6.96
CA ALA A 243 -5.49 4.88 6.92
C ALA A 243 -5.22 4.14 5.60
N SER A 244 -6.21 3.40 5.10
CA SER A 244 -6.11 2.68 3.82
C SER A 244 -5.96 3.63 2.62
N GLU A 245 -6.66 4.77 2.65
CA GLU A 245 -6.61 5.82 1.62
C GLU A 245 -5.28 6.58 1.62
N LEU A 246 -4.69 6.78 2.81
CA LEU A 246 -3.39 7.44 2.97
C LEU A 246 -2.20 6.49 2.76
N GLU A 247 -2.47 5.18 2.63
CA GLU A 247 -1.45 4.12 2.62
C GLU A 247 -0.66 3.99 3.93
N TYR A 248 -1.28 4.40 5.05
CA TYR A 248 -0.65 4.37 6.37
C TYR A 248 -0.98 3.06 7.11
N GLY A 249 -0.07 2.62 7.97
CA GLY A 249 -0.35 1.60 8.97
C GLY A 249 -1.24 2.12 10.10
N ILE A 250 -1.79 1.21 10.91
CA ILE A 250 -2.60 1.59 12.10
C ILE A 250 -1.97 0.98 13.34
N CYS A 251 -1.55 1.83 14.29
CA CYS A 251 -1.10 1.45 15.61
C CYS A 251 -2.29 1.50 16.57
N MET A 252 -2.91 0.35 16.86
CA MET A 252 -4.04 0.30 17.78
C MET A 252 -3.58 0.10 19.22
N LEU A 253 -4.05 0.98 20.10
CA LEU A 253 -3.80 0.91 21.54
C LEU A 253 -5.12 1.02 22.29
N SER A 254 -5.38 0.05 23.18
CA SER A 254 -6.49 0.14 24.12
C SER A 254 -5.97 0.58 25.48
N LEU A 255 -6.49 1.69 25.99
CA LEU A 255 -6.13 2.20 27.32
C LEU A 255 -6.69 1.33 28.47
N SER A 256 -7.56 0.37 28.15
CA SER A 256 -8.12 -0.58 29.13
C SER A 256 -7.20 -1.79 29.41
N GLU A 257 -6.08 -1.93 28.70
CA GLU A 257 -5.12 -3.02 28.92
C GLU A 257 -4.51 -2.95 30.33
N GLN A 258 -4.62 -4.04 31.09
CA GLN A 258 -4.20 -4.06 32.51
C GLN A 258 -2.70 -3.82 32.71
N THR A 259 -1.88 -4.27 31.77
CA THR A 259 -0.41 -4.17 31.82
C THR A 259 0.12 -2.86 31.23
N LEU A 260 -0.76 -1.94 30.83
CA LEU A 260 -0.37 -0.64 30.29
C LEU A 260 -0.12 0.34 31.45
N THR A 261 1.09 0.86 31.51
CA THR A 261 1.55 1.87 32.48
C THR A 261 1.76 3.22 31.80
N ASP A 262 1.90 4.30 32.57
CA ASP A 262 2.20 5.64 32.03
C ASP A 262 3.50 5.66 31.21
N ASP A 263 4.59 5.08 31.76
CA ASP A 263 5.88 5.01 31.08
C ASP A 263 5.81 4.19 29.79
N ARG A 264 5.07 3.07 29.82
CA ARG A 264 4.89 2.21 28.65
C ARG A 264 4.07 2.92 27.57
N LEU A 265 3.00 3.63 27.95
CA LEU A 265 2.20 4.43 27.03
C LEU A 265 3.06 5.52 26.37
N GLN A 266 3.83 6.28 27.14
CA GLN A 266 4.72 7.32 26.63
C GLN A 266 5.77 6.73 25.68
N HIS A 267 6.37 5.60 26.05
CA HIS A 267 7.32 4.90 25.19
C HIS A 267 6.67 4.45 23.86
N LEU A 268 5.52 3.80 23.90
CA LEU A 268 4.81 3.31 22.71
C LEU A 268 4.43 4.45 21.76
N LEU A 269 3.98 5.60 22.27
CA LEU A 269 3.68 6.76 21.42
C LEU A 269 4.93 7.32 20.74
N ASN A 270 6.11 7.16 21.35
CA ASN A 270 7.38 7.65 20.82
C ASN A 270 8.02 6.72 19.79
N VAL A 271 7.87 5.40 19.96
CA VAL A 271 8.46 4.39 19.07
C VAL A 271 7.50 3.90 17.98
N ALA A 272 6.40 4.62 17.76
CA ALA A 272 5.45 4.31 16.69
C ALA A 272 6.18 4.32 15.32
N PRO A 273 5.97 3.31 14.46
CA PRO A 273 6.54 3.31 13.12
C PRO A 273 6.11 4.54 12.31
N LEU A 274 6.98 4.98 11.41
CA LEU A 274 6.66 6.06 10.46
C LEU A 274 5.46 5.69 9.58
N GLU A 275 4.77 6.70 9.04
CA GLU A 275 3.61 6.51 8.16
C GLU A 275 2.51 5.65 8.80
N THR A 276 2.26 5.86 10.10
CA THR A 276 1.18 5.21 10.83
C THR A 276 0.22 6.21 11.47
N ILE A 277 -1.03 5.79 11.61
CA ILE A 277 -2.03 6.46 12.45
C ILE A 277 -2.05 5.75 13.79
N ILE A 278 -1.84 6.49 14.88
CA ILE A 278 -2.05 5.97 16.23
C ILE A 278 -3.53 6.11 16.57
N LEU A 279 -4.17 4.99 16.90
CA LEU A 279 -5.58 4.92 17.27
C LEU A 279 -5.71 4.53 18.74
N LEU A 280 -6.21 5.47 19.55
CA LEU A 280 -6.66 5.18 20.92
C LEU A 280 -8.18 4.96 20.91
N GLU A 281 -8.60 3.73 21.15
CA GLU A 281 -10.03 3.39 21.19
C GLU A 281 -10.61 3.54 22.60
N ASP A 282 -11.86 4.02 22.64
CA ASP A 282 -12.70 4.13 23.86
C ASP A 282 -11.97 4.81 25.03
N VAL A 283 -11.41 6.00 24.77
CA VAL A 283 -10.59 6.73 25.74
C VAL A 283 -11.34 7.09 27.03
N ASP A 284 -12.67 7.12 27.01
CA ASP A 284 -13.50 7.31 28.20
C ASP A 284 -13.55 6.08 29.11
N ALA A 285 -13.55 4.86 28.55
CA ALA A 285 -13.72 3.62 29.32
C ALA A 285 -12.55 3.33 30.27
N ALA A 286 -11.35 3.81 29.93
CA ALA A 286 -10.14 3.59 30.72
C ALA A 286 -10.19 4.23 32.12
N PHE A 287 -10.96 5.32 32.27
CA PHE A 287 -10.94 6.13 33.49
C PHE A 287 -12.19 5.92 34.38
N ILE A 288 -13.32 5.47 33.82
CA ILE A 288 -14.60 5.38 34.55
C ILE A 288 -14.78 4.03 35.26
N ASN A 289 -14.32 2.93 34.65
CA ASN A 289 -14.49 1.59 35.21
C ASN A 289 -13.83 1.37 36.59
N ARG A 290 -13.11 2.37 37.12
CA ARG A 290 -12.27 2.22 38.31
C ARG A 290 -12.67 3.13 39.48
N GLU A 291 -13.47 4.16 39.26
CA GLU A 291 -14.04 4.97 40.34
C GLU A 291 -15.28 4.30 40.96
N GLU A 292 -16.10 3.63 40.14
CA GLU A 292 -17.39 3.08 40.58
C GLU A 292 -17.35 1.64 41.09
N GLN A 293 -16.33 0.83 40.74
CA GLN A 293 -16.48 -0.62 40.91
C GLN A 293 -16.22 -1.18 42.32
N HIS A 294 -15.20 -0.76 43.10
CA HIS A 294 -15.06 -1.27 44.49
C HIS A 294 -14.13 -0.41 45.38
N PRO A 295 -14.64 0.31 46.40
CA PRO A 295 -13.79 0.97 47.39
C PRO A 295 -12.91 -0.02 48.17
N ASP A 296 -13.37 -1.24 48.39
CA ASP A 296 -12.66 -2.30 49.15
C ASP A 296 -11.57 -3.03 48.34
N MET A 297 -11.61 -2.94 47.01
CA MET A 297 -10.65 -3.64 46.13
C MET A 297 -9.42 -2.78 45.78
N ARG A 298 -9.37 -1.53 46.27
CA ARG A 298 -8.20 -0.63 46.18
C ARG A 298 -6.94 -1.24 46.79
N VAL A 299 -7.07 -2.13 47.78
CA VAL A 299 -5.93 -2.73 48.49
C VAL A 299 -5.24 -3.80 47.63
N ALA A 300 -5.99 -4.60 46.87
CA ALA A 300 -5.44 -5.70 46.07
C ALA A 300 -4.77 -5.25 44.76
N TYR A 301 -5.23 -4.12 44.18
CA TYR A 301 -4.68 -3.55 42.94
C TYR A 301 -3.72 -2.38 43.17
N SER A 302 -3.40 -2.05 44.43
CA SER A 302 -2.50 -0.93 44.80
C SER A 302 -1.06 -1.07 44.28
N GLY A 303 -0.66 -2.25 43.79
CA GLY A 303 0.68 -2.53 43.26
C GLY A 303 0.80 -2.53 41.73
N LEU A 304 -0.30 -2.44 40.97
CA LEU A 304 -0.24 -2.38 39.51
C LEU A 304 -0.26 -0.90 39.07
N THR A 305 0.86 -0.42 38.56
CA THR A 305 0.92 0.89 37.91
C THR A 305 0.07 0.82 36.65
N HIS A 306 -0.93 1.69 36.57
CA HIS A 306 -1.85 1.73 35.44
C HIS A 306 -1.79 3.10 34.79
N VAL A 307 -2.32 3.21 33.55
CA VAL A 307 -2.43 4.50 32.88
C VAL A 307 -3.29 5.46 33.71
N THR A 308 -2.69 6.58 34.12
CA THR A 308 -3.37 7.68 34.78
C THR A 308 -3.78 8.73 33.74
N PHE A 309 -4.77 9.58 34.08
CA PHE A 309 -5.16 10.67 33.18
C PHE A 309 -3.98 11.61 32.93
N SER A 310 -3.24 11.98 33.98
CA SER A 310 -2.01 12.76 33.89
C SER A 310 -0.94 12.11 33.01
N GLY A 311 -0.79 10.79 33.10
CA GLY A 311 0.12 10.02 32.24
C GLY A 311 -0.26 10.07 30.77
N LEU A 312 -1.55 9.91 30.45
CA LEU A 312 -2.05 10.09 29.09
C LEU A 312 -1.79 11.51 28.57
N LEU A 313 -2.06 12.54 29.38
CA LEU A 313 -1.79 13.93 29.00
C LEU A 313 -0.31 14.16 28.69
N ASN A 314 0.59 13.66 29.54
CA ASN A 314 2.02 13.76 29.36
C ASN A 314 2.53 12.94 28.17
N ALA A 315 1.88 11.82 27.85
CA ALA A 315 2.24 11.01 26.70
C ALA A 315 1.83 11.66 25.36
N VAL A 316 0.70 12.37 25.34
CA VAL A 316 0.22 13.07 24.13
C VAL A 316 1.03 14.34 23.84
N ASP A 317 1.40 15.10 24.88
CA ASP A 317 1.89 16.48 24.78
C ASP A 317 3.28 16.70 25.41
N GLY A 318 3.91 15.64 25.91
CA GLY A 318 5.18 15.73 26.61
C GLY A 318 6.30 16.31 25.74
N VAL A 319 7.30 16.92 26.40
CA VAL A 319 8.51 17.45 25.74
C VAL A 319 9.30 16.34 25.03
N ALA A 320 9.15 15.09 25.49
CA ALA A 320 9.78 13.92 24.90
C ALA A 320 8.91 13.23 23.83
N SER A 321 7.78 13.81 23.41
CA SER A 321 6.90 13.20 22.40
C SER A 321 7.52 13.26 21.00
N SER A 322 7.38 12.17 20.23
CA SER A 322 7.85 12.10 18.84
C SER A 322 7.11 13.06 17.90
N GLU A 323 7.83 13.51 16.86
CA GLU A 323 7.30 14.34 15.78
C GLU A 323 6.68 13.51 14.64
N ALA A 324 5.99 14.17 13.71
CA ALA A 324 5.33 13.57 12.54
C ALA A 324 4.23 12.55 12.88
N ARG A 325 3.38 12.89 13.87
CA ARG A 325 2.38 11.96 14.41
C ARG A 325 0.94 12.39 14.09
N LEU A 326 0.17 11.43 13.55
CA LEU A 326 -1.29 11.49 13.45
C LEU A 326 -1.92 10.67 14.59
N LEU A 327 -2.55 11.34 15.54
CA LEU A 327 -3.24 10.69 16.67
C LEU A 327 -4.75 10.80 16.48
N PHE A 328 -5.44 9.66 16.43
CA PHE A 328 -6.89 9.58 16.48
C PHE A 328 -7.35 8.98 17.79
N MET A 329 -8.34 9.61 18.41
CA MET A 329 -9.02 9.13 19.60
C MET A 329 -10.50 8.94 19.29
N THR A 330 -11.08 7.86 19.81
CA THR A 330 -12.52 7.63 19.75
C THR A 330 -13.12 7.59 21.14
N THR A 331 -14.31 8.19 21.30
CA THR A 331 -15.07 8.11 22.55
C THR A 331 -16.58 8.01 22.26
N ASN A 332 -17.30 7.33 23.15
CA ASN A 332 -18.76 7.32 23.10
C ASN A 332 -19.37 8.47 23.90
N TYR A 333 -18.64 9.03 24.88
CA TYR A 333 -19.15 10.03 25.81
C TYR A 333 -18.14 11.16 26.00
N ILE A 334 -18.18 12.18 25.13
CA ILE A 334 -17.28 13.33 25.20
C ILE A 334 -17.34 14.07 26.55
N ASN A 335 -18.50 14.11 27.18
CA ASN A 335 -18.71 14.77 28.49
C ASN A 335 -17.93 14.12 29.64
N ARG A 336 -17.36 12.93 29.42
CA ARG A 336 -16.56 12.21 30.41
C ARG A 336 -15.06 12.48 30.26
N LEU A 337 -14.66 13.21 29.22
CA LEU A 337 -13.28 13.60 29.00
C LEU A 337 -13.01 14.94 29.68
N ASP A 338 -11.92 15.02 30.43
CA ASP A 338 -11.49 16.28 31.04
C ASP A 338 -11.04 17.27 29.96
N ALA A 339 -11.46 18.53 30.14
CA ALA A 339 -11.19 19.66 29.26
C ALA A 339 -9.69 19.85 28.95
N ALA A 340 -8.79 19.38 29.80
CA ALA A 340 -7.35 19.39 29.58
C ALA A 340 -6.88 18.45 28.47
N LEU A 341 -7.55 17.31 28.22
CA LEU A 341 -7.20 16.39 27.13
C LEU A 341 -7.59 16.97 25.77
N ILE A 342 -8.71 17.68 25.70
CA ILE A 342 -9.31 18.17 24.45
C ILE A 342 -8.90 19.61 24.06
N ARG A 343 -7.79 20.11 24.62
CA ARG A 343 -7.25 21.43 24.29
C ARG A 343 -6.49 21.40 22.95
N PRO A 344 -6.45 22.52 22.21
CA PRO A 344 -5.61 22.66 21.02
C PRO A 344 -4.15 22.29 21.30
N GLY A 345 -3.48 21.62 20.36
CA GLY A 345 -2.15 21.01 20.52
C GLY A 345 -2.17 19.56 21.01
N ARG A 346 -3.28 19.10 21.60
CA ARG A 346 -3.56 17.69 21.95
C ARG A 346 -4.67 17.11 21.09
N VAL A 347 -5.76 17.86 20.97
CA VAL A 347 -6.88 17.61 20.06
C VAL A 347 -7.16 18.90 19.30
N ASP A 348 -6.78 18.89 18.04
CA ASP A 348 -6.94 20.04 17.14
C ASP A 348 -8.29 19.99 16.44
N VAL A 349 -8.76 18.78 16.13
CA VAL A 349 -10.05 18.55 15.45
C VAL A 349 -10.96 17.68 16.31
N LYS A 350 -12.16 18.18 16.59
CA LYS A 350 -13.24 17.45 17.28
C LYS A 350 -14.39 17.27 16.31
N GLN A 351 -14.72 16.02 15.98
CA GLN A 351 -15.78 15.71 15.03
C GLN A 351 -16.83 14.80 15.64
N TYR A 352 -18.07 15.26 15.60
CA TYR A 352 -19.22 14.45 16.00
C TYR A 352 -19.58 13.47 14.87
N VAL A 353 -19.78 12.20 15.23
CA VAL A 353 -20.22 11.11 14.35
C VAL A 353 -21.45 10.47 14.98
N GLY A 354 -22.62 10.95 14.56
CA GLY A 354 -23.92 10.63 15.15
C GLY A 354 -24.69 9.51 14.46
N TYR A 355 -25.96 9.41 14.83
CA TYR A 355 -26.96 8.57 14.17
C TYR A 355 -27.17 8.95 12.71
N CYS A 356 -27.76 8.05 11.93
CA CYS A 356 -27.90 8.20 10.49
C CYS A 356 -28.74 9.43 10.10
N SER A 357 -28.14 10.34 9.34
CA SER A 357 -28.84 11.43 8.63
C SER A 357 -29.61 10.92 7.41
N ASP A 358 -30.45 11.78 6.84
CA ASP A 358 -31.21 11.45 5.61
C ASP A 358 -30.28 11.18 4.43
N TYR A 359 -29.17 11.91 4.37
CA TYR A 359 -28.11 11.68 3.40
C TYR A 359 -27.51 10.28 3.59
N GLN A 360 -27.14 9.92 4.83
CA GLN A 360 -26.55 8.62 5.12
C GLN A 360 -27.50 7.46 4.75
N LEU A 361 -28.80 7.56 5.10
CA LEU A 361 -29.78 6.52 4.78
C LEU A 361 -29.90 6.27 3.27
N LYS A 362 -30.01 7.35 2.48
CA LYS A 362 -30.11 7.25 1.01
C LYS A 362 -28.84 6.68 0.41
N THR A 363 -27.68 7.20 0.81
CA THR A 363 -26.37 6.77 0.30
C THR A 363 -26.08 5.31 0.66
N MET A 364 -26.40 4.89 1.89
CA MET A 364 -26.27 3.49 2.30
C MET A 364 -27.18 2.59 1.47
N PHE A 365 -28.45 2.96 1.27
CA PHE A 365 -29.38 2.18 0.46
C PHE A 365 -28.88 2.00 -0.97
N SER A 366 -28.49 3.08 -1.64
CA SER A 366 -27.96 3.02 -3.02
C SER A 366 -26.68 2.19 -3.12
N ARG A 367 -25.85 2.16 -2.07
CA ARG A 367 -24.62 1.35 -2.05
C ARG A 367 -24.89 -0.14 -1.86
N PHE A 368 -25.87 -0.51 -1.04
CA PHE A 368 -26.26 -1.92 -0.87
C PHE A 368 -27.08 -2.44 -2.05
N TYR A 369 -27.86 -1.57 -2.70
CA TYR A 369 -28.72 -1.91 -3.83
C TYR A 369 -28.39 -1.05 -5.07
N PRO A 370 -27.29 -1.35 -5.78
CA PRO A 370 -26.83 -0.53 -6.92
C PRO A 370 -27.82 -0.50 -8.09
N ASN A 371 -28.69 -1.50 -8.21
CA ASN A 371 -29.72 -1.59 -9.25
C ASN A 371 -31.04 -0.90 -8.86
N ALA A 372 -31.16 -0.40 -7.62
CA ALA A 372 -32.37 0.27 -7.16
C ALA A 372 -32.43 1.72 -7.66
N SER A 373 -33.64 2.18 -7.96
CA SER A 373 -33.86 3.55 -8.41
C SER A 373 -33.63 4.56 -7.27
N PRO A 374 -33.23 5.82 -7.57
CA PRO A 374 -33.13 6.88 -6.56
C PRO A 374 -34.46 7.11 -5.80
N VAL A 375 -35.60 6.85 -6.45
CA VAL A 375 -36.93 6.93 -5.84
C VAL A 375 -37.09 5.92 -4.70
N GLN A 376 -36.54 4.71 -4.85
CA GLN A 376 -36.57 3.69 -3.80
C GLN A 376 -35.69 4.07 -2.61
N ALA A 377 -34.53 4.71 -2.83
CA ALA A 377 -33.71 5.21 -1.74
C ALA A 377 -34.42 6.29 -0.91
N VAL A 378 -35.14 7.20 -1.59
CA VAL A 378 -35.98 8.22 -0.92
C VAL A 378 -37.15 7.55 -0.19
N ALA A 379 -37.79 6.54 -0.79
CA ALA A 379 -38.87 5.79 -0.15
C ALA A 379 -38.40 5.08 1.13
N PHE A 380 -37.23 4.43 1.08
CA PHE A 380 -36.60 3.81 2.26
C PHE A 380 -36.34 4.85 3.34
N GLN A 381 -35.67 5.95 3.01
CA GLN A 381 -35.36 7.02 3.96
C GLN A 381 -36.63 7.60 4.60
N ARG A 382 -37.67 7.88 3.81
CA ARG A 382 -38.95 8.38 4.33
C ARG A 382 -39.58 7.39 5.31
N LYS A 383 -39.69 6.12 4.91
CA LYS A 383 -40.25 5.08 5.80
C LYS A 383 -39.46 4.90 7.08
N VAL A 384 -38.13 5.02 7.05
CA VAL A 384 -37.31 5.01 8.25
C VAL A 384 -37.70 6.16 9.17
N ARG A 385 -37.84 7.38 8.66
CA ARG A 385 -38.23 8.56 9.45
C ARG A 385 -39.66 8.52 9.97
N ASP A 386 -40.56 7.88 9.24
CA ASP A 386 -41.94 7.70 9.69
C ASP A 386 -42.02 6.77 10.93
N HIS A 387 -41.10 5.81 11.06
CA HIS A 387 -41.10 4.82 12.15
C HIS A 387 -40.11 5.12 13.28
N TYR A 388 -39.03 5.86 12.98
CA TYR A 388 -37.91 6.04 13.89
C TYR A 388 -37.42 7.50 13.89
N PRO A 389 -37.25 8.11 15.09
CA PRO A 389 -36.66 9.43 15.22
C PRO A 389 -35.24 9.53 14.67
N THR A 390 -34.78 10.75 14.37
CA THR A 390 -33.46 11.01 13.80
C THR A 390 -32.31 10.47 14.67
N ASP A 391 -32.45 10.57 15.99
CA ASP A 391 -31.41 10.21 16.96
C ASP A 391 -31.52 8.76 17.48
N SER A 392 -31.98 7.83 16.66
CA SER A 392 -32.26 6.46 17.15
C SER A 392 -31.56 5.35 16.38
N ILE A 393 -31.16 5.59 15.12
CA ILE A 393 -30.66 4.54 14.23
C ILE A 393 -29.19 4.78 13.91
N SER A 394 -28.36 3.81 14.29
CA SER A 394 -26.94 3.76 13.95
C SER A 394 -26.69 3.13 12.59
N ALA A 395 -25.59 3.50 11.94
CA ALA A 395 -25.16 2.91 10.67
C ALA A 395 -24.97 1.38 10.79
N ALA A 396 -24.50 0.90 11.96
CA ALA A 396 -24.38 -0.54 12.22
C ALA A 396 -25.72 -1.28 12.17
N GLN A 397 -26.80 -0.69 12.71
CA GLN A 397 -28.15 -1.28 12.65
C GLN A 397 -28.68 -1.33 11.23
N VAL A 398 -28.50 -0.24 10.46
CA VAL A 398 -28.91 -0.19 9.04
C VAL A 398 -28.14 -1.23 8.22
N GLN A 399 -26.82 -1.34 8.43
CA GLN A 399 -25.99 -2.36 7.79
C GLN A 399 -26.48 -3.77 8.14
N GLY A 400 -26.75 -4.05 9.41
CA GLY A 400 -27.30 -5.33 9.87
C GLY A 400 -28.63 -5.66 9.20
N TYR A 401 -29.52 -4.67 9.08
CA TYR A 401 -30.80 -4.81 8.40
C TYR A 401 -30.65 -5.16 6.91
N PHE A 402 -29.78 -4.45 6.17
CA PHE A 402 -29.55 -4.76 4.76
C PHE A 402 -28.91 -6.13 4.53
N LEU A 403 -28.12 -6.64 5.49
CA LEU A 403 -27.55 -7.99 5.41
C LEU A 403 -28.61 -9.10 5.50
N VAL A 404 -29.80 -8.82 6.03
CA VAL A 404 -30.94 -9.74 6.03
C VAL A 404 -31.64 -9.71 4.68
N HIS A 405 -31.66 -8.55 4.03
CA HIS A 405 -32.32 -8.30 2.74
C HIS A 405 -31.31 -8.12 1.59
N LYS A 406 -30.28 -8.98 1.49
CA LYS A 406 -29.06 -8.74 0.67
C LYS A 406 -29.30 -8.36 -0.80
N TYR A 407 -30.31 -8.93 -1.43
CA TYR A 407 -30.54 -8.78 -2.87
C TYR A 407 -31.93 -8.21 -3.20
N ASP A 408 -32.71 -7.83 -2.18
CA ASP A 408 -34.10 -7.42 -2.36
C ASP A 408 -34.35 -6.06 -1.71
N ALA A 409 -34.26 -5.03 -2.56
CA ALA A 409 -34.49 -3.64 -2.19
C ALA A 409 -35.96 -3.37 -1.82
N ALA A 410 -36.92 -4.06 -2.45
CA ALA A 410 -38.34 -3.88 -2.16
C ALA A 410 -38.68 -4.44 -0.78
N SER A 411 -38.16 -5.64 -0.48
CA SER A 411 -38.31 -6.28 0.84
C SER A 411 -37.74 -5.42 1.97
N ALA A 412 -36.59 -4.76 1.74
CA ALA A 412 -36.00 -3.81 2.70
C ALA A 412 -36.84 -2.54 2.92
N ILE A 413 -37.70 -2.15 1.98
CA ILE A 413 -38.62 -1.01 2.12
C ILE A 413 -39.92 -1.45 2.79
N GLU A 414 -40.41 -2.66 2.49
CA GLU A 414 -41.66 -3.17 3.05
C GLU A 414 -41.53 -3.59 4.51
N ASN A 415 -40.38 -4.12 4.92
CA ASN A 415 -40.17 -4.69 6.25
C ASN A 415 -39.47 -3.74 7.23
N ILE A 416 -39.68 -2.42 7.11
CA ILE A 416 -38.92 -1.44 7.91
C ILE A 416 -39.16 -1.58 9.42
N ASP A 417 -40.35 -2.05 9.82
CA ASP A 417 -40.73 -2.31 11.21
C ASP A 417 -39.84 -3.30 11.95
N LYS A 418 -39.05 -4.08 11.20
CA LYS A 418 -38.13 -5.09 11.72
C LYS A 418 -36.70 -4.55 11.91
N LEU A 419 -36.41 -3.30 11.56
CA LEU A 419 -35.07 -2.72 11.60
C LEU A 419 -34.44 -2.75 13.00
N LEU A 420 -35.23 -2.43 14.05
CA LEU A 420 -34.78 -2.48 15.45
C LEU A 420 -35.21 -3.74 16.21
N LYS A 421 -35.98 -4.65 15.59
CA LYS A 421 -36.35 -5.91 16.26
C LYS A 421 -35.10 -6.78 16.34
N LYS A 422 -34.65 -7.08 17.56
CA LYS A 422 -33.64 -8.13 17.80
C LYS A 422 -34.09 -9.36 17.04
N GLN A 423 -33.32 -9.75 16.04
CA GLN A 423 -33.48 -11.08 15.45
C GLN A 423 -33.14 -12.10 16.53
N PRO A 424 -33.89 -13.22 16.59
CA PRO A 424 -33.76 -14.23 17.64
C PRO A 424 -32.37 -14.84 17.72
#